data_AF-A0A349JPM4-F1
#
_entry.id   AF-A0A349JPM4-F1
#
_cell.length_a   1.000
_cell.length_b   1.000
_cell.length_c   1.000
_cell.angle_alpha   90.00
_cell.angle_beta   90.00
_cell.angle_gamma   90.00
#
_symmetry.space_group_name_H-M   'P 1'
#
loop_
_entity.id
_entity.type
_entity.pdbx_description
1 polymer ?
#
loop_
_entity_poly.entity_id
_entity_poly.type
_entity_poly.pdbx_seq_one_letter_code
_entity_poly.pdbx_strand_id
1 'polypeptide(L)'
;AFVATAPHLTYRWLLEALGNQGYVVVATPFINTLDHIAIARDVLNKFENALSRLQANKVLRNRYLPIYGIGHSMGCKLHLLIGSVFDVERAGNILISFNNYAASEAIPIVEQISPVFNVEFTPSP
;
A
#
# COMPACT_ATOMS: atom_id res chain seq x y z
N ALA A 1 -11.00 -11.65 0.32
CA ALA A 1 -10.08 -11.49 1.47
C ALA A 1 -8.65 -12.04 1.24
N PHE A 2 -8.34 -12.68 0.10
CA PHE A 2 -7.03 -13.28 -0.18
C PHE A 2 -5.92 -12.28 -0.58
N VAL A 3 -6.30 -11.08 -1.00
CA VAL A 3 -5.38 -10.07 -1.57
C VAL A 3 -4.42 -9.47 -0.54
N ALA A 4 -4.81 -9.42 0.74
CA ALA A 4 -4.04 -8.79 1.82
C ALA A 4 -2.95 -9.69 2.44
N THR A 5 -2.99 -11.00 2.18
CA THR A 5 -2.07 -11.97 2.80
C THR A 5 -0.76 -12.14 2.03
N ALA A 6 -0.72 -11.72 0.77
CA ALA A 6 0.47 -11.79 -0.09
C ALA A 6 0.70 -10.47 -0.86
N PRO A 7 1.00 -9.36 -0.17
CA PRO A 7 1.17 -8.06 -0.82
C PRO A 7 2.30 -8.06 -1.87
N HIS A 8 3.32 -8.89 -1.68
CA HIS A 8 4.43 -9.07 -2.62
C HIS A 8 4.00 -9.68 -3.98
N LEU A 9 2.87 -10.40 -4.02
CA LEU A 9 2.30 -10.91 -5.27
C LEU A 9 1.31 -9.91 -5.86
N THR A 10 0.36 -9.43 -5.05
CA THR A 10 -0.70 -8.52 -5.52
C THR A 10 -0.14 -7.19 -6.04
N TYR A 11 0.81 -6.59 -5.31
CA TYR A 11 1.34 -5.26 -5.64
C TYR A 11 2.74 -5.34 -6.24
N ARG A 12 3.12 -6.49 -6.80
CA ARG A 12 4.48 -6.76 -7.27
C ARG A 12 5.06 -5.62 -8.11
N TRP A 13 4.34 -5.16 -9.14
CA TRP A 13 4.82 -4.10 -10.03
C TRP A 13 5.04 -2.78 -9.29
N LEU A 14 4.13 -2.38 -8.40
CA LEU A 14 4.30 -1.18 -7.58
C LEU A 14 5.52 -1.31 -6.67
N LEU A 15 5.68 -2.44 -6.00
CA LEU A 15 6.77 -2.69 -5.06
C LEU A 15 8.13 -2.73 -5.76
N GLU A 16 8.21 -3.40 -6.92
CA GLU A 16 9.42 -3.43 -7.76
C GLU A 16 9.75 -2.04 -8.32
N ALA A 17 8.75 -1.27 -8.77
CA ALA A 17 8.96 0.10 -9.23
C ALA A 17 9.50 1.01 -8.12
N LEU A 18 8.93 0.94 -6.91
CA LEU A 18 9.44 1.67 -5.75
C LEU A 18 10.86 1.24 -5.39
N GLY A 19 11.15 -0.07 -5.39
CA GLY A 19 12.50 -0.58 -5.16
C GLY A 19 13.52 -0.05 -6.17
N ASN A 20 13.15 -0.02 -7.46
CA ASN A 20 14.00 0.51 -8.54
C ASN A 20 14.26 2.02 -8.43
N GLN A 21 13.38 2.77 -7.76
CA GLN A 21 13.58 4.20 -7.46
C GLN A 21 14.41 4.42 -6.17
N GLY A 22 14.91 3.35 -5.54
CA GLY A 22 15.76 3.44 -4.35
C GLY A 22 15.00 3.46 -3.02
N TYR A 23 13.70 3.19 -3.03
CA TYR A 23 12.92 3.09 -1.79
C TYR A 23 13.10 1.72 -1.14
N VAL A 24 13.12 1.71 0.19
CA VAL A 24 13.06 0.47 0.97
C VAL A 24 11.60 0.22 1.32
N VAL A 25 11.07 -0.91 0.87
CA VAL A 25 9.66 -1.25 1.07
C VAL A 25 9.52 -2.41 2.04
N VAL A 26 8.74 -2.19 3.10
CA VAL A 26 8.35 -3.24 4.06
C VAL A 26 6.89 -3.58 3.81
N ALA A 27 6.64 -4.67 3.09
CA ALA A 27 5.28 -5.13 2.80
C ALA A 27 4.74 -5.98 3.96
N THR A 28 3.71 -5.48 4.65
CA THR A 28 3.16 -6.09 5.86
C THR A 28 1.85 -6.84 5.56
N PRO A 29 1.88 -8.18 5.39
CA PRO A 29 0.66 -8.95 5.16
C PRO A 29 -0.23 -8.94 6.41
N PHE A 30 -1.54 -8.89 6.20
CA PHE A 30 -2.52 -8.96 7.27
C PHE A 30 -3.74 -9.80 6.88
N ILE A 31 -4.42 -10.34 7.90
CA ILE A 31 -5.68 -11.06 7.76
C ILE A 31 -6.81 -10.10 8.13
N ASN A 32 -7.83 -10.04 7.29
CA ASN A 32 -8.97 -9.19 7.55
C ASN A 32 -9.89 -9.81 8.61
N THR A 33 -10.04 -9.14 9.75
CA THR A 33 -10.94 -9.51 10.86
C THR A 33 -11.83 -8.32 11.22
N LEU A 34 -12.74 -8.49 12.18
CA LEU A 34 -13.64 -7.42 12.61
C LEU A 34 -12.95 -6.39 13.54
N ASP A 35 -11.89 -6.80 14.23
CA ASP A 35 -11.11 -5.91 15.10
C ASP A 35 -10.00 -5.21 14.30
N HIS A 36 -10.35 -4.10 13.68
CA HIS A 36 -9.45 -3.35 12.81
C HIS A 36 -8.32 -2.65 13.58
N ILE A 37 -8.50 -2.36 14.87
CA ILE A 37 -7.45 -1.78 15.71
C ILE A 37 -6.40 -2.85 16.01
N ALA A 38 -6.82 -4.08 16.29
CA ALA A 38 -5.89 -5.20 16.45
C ALA A 38 -5.10 -5.47 15.17
N ILE A 39 -5.75 -5.42 13.99
CA ILE A 39 -5.05 -5.54 12.70
C ILE A 39 -4.04 -4.40 12.51
N ALA A 40 -4.44 -3.16 12.77
CA ALA A 40 -3.57 -2.00 12.65
C ALA A 40 -2.33 -2.12 13.56
N ARG A 41 -2.52 -2.59 14.80
CA ARG A 41 -1.43 -2.86 15.74
C ARG A 41 -0.49 -3.97 15.24
N ASP A 42 -1.04 -5.06 14.73
CA ASP A 42 -0.24 -6.16 14.16
C ASP A 42 0.59 -5.70 12.95
N VAL A 43 -0.01 -4.93 12.04
CA VAL A 43 0.68 -4.34 10.89
C VAL A 43 1.82 -3.41 11.33
N LEU A 44 1.57 -2.54 12.32
CA LEU A 44 2.58 -1.66 12.88
C LEU A 44 3.73 -2.46 13.50
N ASN A 45 3.42 -3.45 14.35
CA ASN A 45 4.43 -4.29 15.00
C ASN A 45 5.29 -5.04 13.98
N LYS A 46 4.70 -5.58 12.91
CA LYS A 46 5.44 -6.23 11.82
C LYS A 46 6.40 -5.26 11.14
N PHE A 47 5.96 -4.03 10.89
CA PHE A 47 6.80 -2.99 10.31
C PHE A 47 7.97 -2.63 11.24
N GLU A 48 7.71 -2.31 12.51
CA GLU A 48 8.75 -1.89 13.46
C GLU A 48 9.78 -3.01 13.70
N ASN A 49 9.32 -4.26 13.79
CA ASN A 49 10.19 -5.42 13.91
C ASN A 49 11.08 -5.61 12.67
N ALA A 50 10.54 -5.42 11.47
CA ALA A 50 11.30 -5.52 10.24
C ALA A 50 12.35 -4.41 10.15
N LEU A 51 11.97 -3.16 10.45
CA LEU A 51 12.87 -2.02 10.46
C LEU A 51 14.02 -2.22 11.47
N SER A 52 13.68 -2.63 12.70
CA SER A 52 14.66 -2.92 13.76
C SER A 52 15.65 -4.00 13.33
N ARG A 53 15.19 -5.08 12.68
CA ARG A 53 16.06 -6.14 12.16
C ARG A 53 16.98 -5.65 11.04
N LEU A 54 16.46 -4.83 10.12
CA LEU A 54 17.27 -4.26 9.03
C LEU A 54 18.37 -3.34 9.56
N GLN A 55 18.09 -2.55 10.59
CA GLN A 55 19.08 -1.69 11.26
C GLN A 55 20.09 -2.52 12.05
N ALA A 56 19.64 -3.51 12.83
CA ALA A 56 20.51 -4.39 13.61
C ALA A 56 21.51 -5.16 12.73
N ASN A 57 21.06 -5.60 11.54
CA ASN A 57 21.90 -6.29 10.57
C ASN A 57 22.72 -5.35 9.68
N LYS A 58 22.73 -4.04 9.97
CA LYS A 58 23.44 -3.00 9.20
C LYS A 58 23.06 -2.93 7.70
N VAL A 59 21.91 -3.49 7.34
CA VAL A 59 21.34 -3.37 5.98
C VAL A 59 20.88 -1.93 5.76
N LEU A 60 20.26 -1.34 6.77
CA LEU A 60 19.95 0.08 6.81
C LEU A 60 20.89 0.78 7.80
N ARG A 61 21.39 1.96 7.41
CA ARG A 61 22.15 2.80 8.32
C ARG A 61 21.24 3.27 9.46
N ASN A 62 21.79 3.38 10.66
CA ASN A 62 21.09 3.95 11.80
C ASN A 62 21.02 5.48 11.67
N ARG A 63 20.22 5.94 10.71
CA ARG A 63 19.91 7.34 10.44
C ARG A 63 18.41 7.46 10.25
N TYR A 64 17.91 8.67 10.48
CA TYR A 64 16.52 8.98 10.15
C TYR A 64 16.26 8.74 8.66
N LEU A 65 15.20 7.99 8.37
CA LEU A 65 14.66 7.79 7.03
C LEU A 65 13.20 8.24 7.08
N PRO A 66 12.74 9.11 6.16
CA PRO A 66 11.33 9.47 6.08
C PRO A 66 10.48 8.21 5.84
N ILE A 67 9.54 7.95 6.74
CA ILE A 67 8.66 6.77 6.66
C ILE A 67 7.28 7.19 6.16
N TYR A 68 6.86 6.59 5.04
CA TYR A 68 5.51 6.77 4.50
C TYR A 68 4.69 5.49 4.66
N GLY A 69 3.43 5.61 5.07
CA GLY A 69 2.45 4.53 4.96
C GLY A 69 1.85 4.48 3.55
N ILE A 70 1.68 3.28 2.98
CA ILE A 70 0.97 3.08 1.70
C ILE A 70 -0.17 2.09 1.94
N GLY A 71 -1.40 2.55 1.72
CA GLY A 71 -2.59 1.74 1.85
C GLY A 71 -3.39 1.74 0.56
N HIS A 72 -3.92 0.58 0.17
CA HIS A 72 -4.99 0.48 -0.82
C HIS A 72 -6.24 -0.10 -0.14
N SER A 73 -7.41 0.53 -0.37
CA SER A 73 -8.69 0.09 0.19
C SER A 73 -8.62 -0.11 1.72
N MET A 74 -8.77 -1.33 2.22
CA MET A 74 -8.62 -1.64 3.65
C MET A 74 -7.28 -1.17 4.23
N GLY A 75 -6.19 -1.20 3.44
CA GLY A 75 -4.90 -0.66 3.85
C GLY A 75 -4.95 0.83 4.19
N CYS A 76 -5.81 1.62 3.52
CA CYS A 76 -6.00 3.03 3.86
C CYS A 76 -6.58 3.18 5.27
N LYS A 77 -7.59 2.38 5.61
CA LYS A 77 -8.20 2.36 6.94
C LYS A 77 -7.17 1.99 8.00
N LEU A 78 -6.31 0.99 7.73
CA LEU A 78 -5.26 0.60 8.67
C LEU A 78 -4.23 1.72 8.89
N HIS A 79 -3.76 2.39 7.83
CA HIS A 79 -2.83 3.51 7.98
C HIS A 79 -3.44 4.71 8.71
N LEU A 80 -4.73 4.98 8.50
CA LEU A 80 -5.46 6.00 9.26
C LEU A 80 -5.52 5.65 10.75
N LEU A 81 -5.90 4.40 11.09
CA LEU A 81 -5.95 3.93 12.47
C LEU A 81 -4.57 3.96 13.12
N ILE A 82 -3.51 3.55 12.39
CA ILE A 82 -2.13 3.58 12.88
C ILE A 82 -1.74 5.01 13.29
N GLY A 83 -1.93 5.99 12.40
CA GLY A 83 -1.56 7.38 12.66
C GLY A 83 -2.47 8.12 13.64
N SER A 84 -3.65 7.57 13.95
CA SER A 84 -4.64 8.22 14.83
C SER A 84 -4.67 7.63 16.25
N VAL A 85 -4.35 6.34 16.40
CA VAL A 85 -4.52 5.60 17.67
C VAL A 85 -3.18 5.27 18.33
N PHE A 86 -2.08 5.21 17.56
CA PHE A 86 -0.76 4.91 18.08
C PHE A 86 0.16 6.11 17.94
N ASP A 87 1.10 6.25 18.87
CA ASP A 87 2.15 7.25 18.79
C ASP A 87 3.23 6.75 17.82
N VAL A 88 3.23 7.28 16.60
CA VAL A 88 4.14 6.88 15.53
C VAL A 88 4.67 8.10 14.79
N GLU A 89 5.96 8.10 14.49
CA GLU A 89 6.56 9.12 13.63
C GLU A 89 6.45 8.68 12.16
N ARG A 90 5.68 9.42 11.36
CA ARG A 90 5.51 9.19 9.92
C ARG A 90 5.66 10.49 9.16
N ALA A 91 6.39 10.46 8.06
CA ALA A 91 6.51 11.60 7.14
C ALA A 91 5.19 11.85 6.39
N GLY A 92 4.37 10.81 6.19
CA GLY A 92 3.05 10.92 5.61
C GLY A 92 2.39 9.58 5.31
N ASN A 93 1.19 9.62 4.74
CA ASN A 93 0.47 8.46 4.24
C ASN A 93 0.03 8.70 2.79
N ILE A 94 0.12 7.67 1.96
CA ILE A 94 -0.41 7.62 0.60
C ILE A 94 -1.58 6.64 0.63
N LEU A 95 -2.78 7.16 0.34
CA LEU A 95 -4.03 6.43 0.44
C LEU A 95 -4.61 6.23 -0.97
N ILE A 96 -4.62 4.98 -1.41
CA ILE A 96 -5.13 4.58 -2.73
C ILE A 96 -6.56 4.09 -2.53
N SER A 97 -7.52 4.87 -3.01
CA SER A 97 -8.94 4.50 -2.97
C SER A 97 -9.19 3.17 -3.68
N PHE A 98 -10.15 2.40 -3.17
CA PHE A 98 -10.63 1.21 -3.86
C PHE A 98 -11.38 1.65 -5.12
N ASN A 99 -10.80 1.44 -6.30
CA ASN A 99 -11.53 1.63 -7.54
C ASN A 99 -12.14 0.28 -7.96
N ASN A 100 -13.43 0.10 -7.73
CA ASN A 100 -14.14 -1.12 -8.12
C ASN A 100 -15.05 -0.92 -9.33
N TYR A 101 -14.90 0.15 -10.10
CA TYR A 101 -15.58 0.21 -11.37
C TYR A 101 -14.70 -0.47 -12.41
N ALA A 102 -15.23 -1.53 -13.04
CA ALA A 102 -14.72 -1.91 -14.35
C ALA A 102 -14.76 -0.67 -15.24
N ALA A 103 -13.76 -0.47 -16.10
CA ALA A 103 -13.75 0.68 -17.02
C ALA A 103 -15.06 0.76 -17.86
N SER A 104 -15.73 -0.38 -18.06
CA SER A 104 -17.06 -0.52 -18.68
C SER A 104 -18.23 0.04 -17.85
N GLU A 105 -18.12 0.08 -16.52
CA GLU A 105 -19.20 0.56 -15.64
C GLU A 105 -19.03 2.03 -15.23
N ALA A 106 -17.82 2.60 -15.38
CA ALA A 106 -17.54 4.01 -15.04
C ALA A 106 -17.98 5.00 -16.13
N ILE A 107 -18.23 4.53 -17.37
CA ILE A 107 -18.51 5.39 -18.52
C ILE A 107 -19.75 4.88 -19.29
N PRO A 108 -20.97 5.30 -18.92
CA PRO A 108 -22.21 4.88 -19.60
C PRO A 108 -22.33 5.31 -21.08
N ILE A 109 -21.36 6.07 -21.61
CA ILE A 109 -21.44 6.70 -22.95
C ILE A 109 -20.42 6.12 -23.94
N VAL A 110 -19.40 5.37 -23.49
CA VAL A 110 -18.33 4.88 -24.39
C VAL A 110 -18.76 3.65 -25.21
N GLU A 111 -19.76 2.88 -24.76
CA GLU A 111 -20.30 1.77 -25.56
C GLU A 111 -21.00 2.23 -26.85
N GLN A 112 -21.39 3.51 -26.96
CA GLN A 112 -21.98 4.07 -28.17
C GLN A 112 -20.95 4.65 -29.15
N ILE A 113 -19.66 4.72 -28.79
CA ILE A 113 -18.63 5.38 -29.60
C ILE A 113 -17.46 4.43 -29.91
N SER A 114 -17.76 3.40 -30.71
CA SER A 114 -16.86 2.68 -31.64
C SER A 114 -15.69 1.81 -31.08
N PRO A 115 -15.34 0.69 -31.76
CA PRO A 115 -14.42 -0.34 -31.26
C PRO A 115 -12.93 -0.02 -31.52
N VAL A 116 -12.49 1.23 -31.35
CA VAL A 116 -11.13 1.66 -31.77
C VAL A 116 -10.23 2.13 -30.61
N PHE A 117 -10.71 2.15 -29.37
CA PHE A 117 -9.89 2.65 -28.25
C PHE A 117 -9.41 1.54 -27.32
N ASN A 118 -8.14 1.15 -27.47
CA ASN A 118 -7.38 0.49 -26.41
C ASN A 118 -7.19 1.51 -25.27
N VAL A 119 -8.04 1.46 -24.26
CA VAL A 119 -7.90 2.28 -23.06
C VAL A 119 -6.91 1.59 -22.12
N GLU A 120 -5.63 1.64 -22.47
CA GLU A 120 -4.56 1.28 -21.56
C GLU A 120 -4.20 2.51 -20.73
N PHE A 121 -4.39 2.41 -19.41
CA PHE A 121 -4.05 3.48 -18.47
C PHE A 121 -2.53 3.68 -18.47
N THR A 122 -2.09 4.72 -19.17
CA THR A 122 -0.70 5.15 -19.28
C THR A 122 -0.54 6.51 -18.61
N PRO A 123 -0.27 6.57 -17.29
CA PRO A 123 0.00 7.84 -16.65
C PRO A 123 1.28 8.43 -17.26
N SER A 124 1.18 9.67 -17.74
CA SER A 124 2.34 10.46 -18.18
C SER A 124 3.10 11.01 -16.95
N PRO A 125 4.40 11.34 -17.10
CA PRO A 125 5.26 11.80 -16.00
C PRO A 125 4.73 13.02 -15.22
#